data_AF-A0A317CQV9-F1
#
_entry.id   AF-A0A317CQV9-F1
#
_cell.length_a   1.000
_cell.length_b   1.000
_cell.length_c   1.000
_cell.angle_alpha   90.00
_cell.angle_beta   90.00
_cell.angle_gamma   90.00
#
_symmetry.space_group_name_H-M   'P 1'
#
loop_
_entity.id
_entity.type
_entity.pdbx_description
1 polymer ?
#
loop_
_entity_poly.entity_id
_entity_poly.type
_entity_poly.pdbx_seq_one_letter_code
_entity_poly.pdbx_strand_id
1 'polypeptide(L)'
;MFEAHFSHAEDFQGLETTTYSWTKTYHRRHSVSFQPLKIWFAKGKVNTKDGSVLPRTFAYIEYQDERGNNRYCILTLSPELSVAEALQEAVRVDVARLK
;
A
#
# COMPACT_ATOMS: atom_id res chain seq x y z
N MET A 1 -10.95 -20.85 23.81
CA MET A 1 -11.98 -19.82 23.53
C MET A 1 -11.45 -18.55 24.15
N PHE A 2 -11.03 -17.57 23.35
CA PHE A 2 -10.43 -16.33 23.85
C PHE A 2 -11.32 -15.18 23.39
N GLU A 3 -12.04 -14.56 24.32
CA GLU A 3 -12.77 -13.31 24.09
C GLU A 3 -11.89 -12.16 24.59
N ALA A 4 -11.54 -11.24 23.70
CA ALA A 4 -10.94 -9.97 24.06
C ALA A 4 -12.05 -8.92 24.12
N HIS A 5 -12.43 -8.52 25.33
CA HIS A 5 -13.32 -7.38 25.56
C HIS A 5 -12.46 -6.12 25.64
N PHE A 6 -12.46 -5.32 24.58
CA PHE A 6 -11.88 -3.97 24.61
C PHE A 6 -12.96 -3.01 25.13
N SER A 7 -12.93 -2.73 26.43
CA SER A 7 -13.97 -1.98 27.11
C SER A 7 -13.47 -0.65 27.67
N HIS A 8 -12.75 0.17 26.90
CA HIS A 8 -12.56 1.59 27.23
C HIS A 8 -12.43 2.45 25.97
N ALA A 9 -13.22 3.52 25.88
CA ALA A 9 -13.13 4.54 24.83
C ALA A 9 -11.87 5.43 24.96
N GLU A 10 -11.05 5.20 25.99
CA GLU A 10 -9.89 5.99 26.37
C GLU A 10 -8.55 5.36 25.92
N ASP A 11 -8.55 4.10 25.46
CA ASP A 11 -7.38 3.46 24.79
C ASP A 11 -7.10 4.05 23.39
N PHE A 12 -7.92 4.99 22.93
CA PHE A 12 -7.70 5.77 21.70
C PHE A 12 -6.81 7.01 21.88
N GLN A 13 -6.10 7.15 23.02
CA GLN A 13 -5.04 8.17 23.18
C GLN A 13 -3.70 7.76 22.53
N GLY A 14 -3.80 7.25 21.31
CA GLY A 14 -2.71 7.12 20.36
C GLY A 14 -3.15 7.72 19.04
N LEU A 15 -3.63 8.96 19.05
CA LEU A 15 -3.84 9.77 17.85
C LEU A 15 -2.46 10.15 17.28
N GLU A 16 -1.67 9.14 16.90
CA GLU A 16 -0.58 9.32 15.97
C GLU A 16 -1.25 9.86 14.71
N THR A 17 -1.19 11.18 14.54
CA THR A 17 -1.27 11.79 13.22
C THR A 17 -0.29 11.02 12.37
N THR A 18 -0.81 10.09 11.56
CA THR A 18 0.03 9.17 10.80
C THR A 18 0.73 10.05 9.78
N THR A 19 1.92 10.55 10.13
CA THR A 19 2.67 11.46 9.27
C THR A 19 3.14 10.65 8.08
N TYR A 20 2.36 10.74 7.02
CA TYR A 20 2.62 10.11 5.76
C TYR A 20 3.84 10.76 5.11
N SER A 21 4.82 9.94 4.77
CA SER A 21 6.04 10.30 4.06
C SER A 21 6.27 9.38 2.86
N TRP A 22 6.79 9.93 1.78
CA TRP A 22 7.21 9.17 0.59
C TRP A 22 8.41 8.25 0.85
N THR A 23 9.18 8.47 1.92
CA THR A 23 10.40 7.70 2.24
C THR A 23 10.16 6.53 3.20
N LYS A 24 8.93 6.38 3.71
CA LYS A 24 8.59 5.32 4.66
C LYS A 24 8.11 4.06 3.95
N THR A 25 8.37 2.92 4.58
CA THR A 25 7.68 1.66 4.29
C THR A 25 6.43 1.57 5.16
N TYR A 26 5.31 1.20 4.56
CA TYR A 26 4.01 1.05 5.21
C TYR A 26 3.64 -0.42 5.31
N HIS A 27 3.22 -0.82 6.50
CA HIS A 27 2.60 -2.12 6.73
C HIS A 27 1.08 -1.93 6.77
N ARG A 28 0.37 -2.62 5.89
CA ARG A 28 -1.09 -2.53 5.74
C ARG A 28 -1.66 -3.92 5.52
N ARG A 29 -2.99 -4.00 5.43
CA ARG A 29 -3.70 -5.20 5.02
C ARG A 29 -4.38 -4.94 3.69
N HIS A 30 -4.39 -5.93 2.82
CA HIS A 30 -5.16 -5.89 1.60
C HIS A 30 -6.64 -5.73 1.94
N SER A 31 -7.33 -4.84 1.21
CA SER A 31 -8.70 -4.42 1.55
C SER A 31 -9.74 -5.54 1.50
N VAL A 32 -9.48 -6.59 0.70
CA VAL A 32 -10.42 -7.72 0.52
C VAL A 32 -9.92 -9.00 1.18
N SER A 33 -8.70 -9.43 0.87
CA SER A 33 -8.15 -10.69 1.38
C SER A 33 -7.60 -10.57 2.81
N PHE A 34 -7.48 -9.35 3.34
CA PHE A 34 -6.86 -9.04 4.64
C PHE A 34 -5.41 -9.53 4.80
N GLN A 35 -4.79 -10.04 3.73
CA GLN A 35 -3.40 -10.47 3.74
C GLN A 35 -2.47 -9.30 4.05
N PRO A 36 -1.37 -9.54 4.78
CA PRO A 36 -0.40 -8.51 5.10
C PRO A 36 0.27 -8.00 3.83
N LEU A 37 0.38 -6.68 3.72
CA LEU A 37 1.06 -5.96 2.66
C LEU A 37 2.19 -5.11 3.25
N LYS A 38 3.32 -5.10 2.56
CA LYS A 38 4.42 -4.16 2.79
C LYS A 38 4.57 -3.28 1.56
N ILE A 39 4.40 -1.97 1.73
CA ILE A 39 4.26 -1.00 0.65
C ILE A 39 5.32 0.08 0.80
N TRP A 40 6.06 0.39 -0.26
CA TRP A 40 6.94 1.56 -0.30
C TRP A 40 6.84 2.26 -1.65
N PHE A 41 7.18 3.55 -1.67
CA PHE A 41 7.00 4.38 -2.86
C PHE A 41 8.33 4.86 -3.42
N ALA A 42 8.38 5.02 -4.74
CA ALA A 42 9.46 5.72 -5.43
C ALA A 42 8.88 6.70 -6.44
N LYS A 43 9.54 7.84 -6.62
CA LYS A 43 9.26 8.76 -7.73
C LYS A 43 10.17 8.38 -8.91
N GLY A 44 9.61 8.36 -10.11
CA GLY A 44 10.38 8.06 -11.32
C GLY A 44 9.68 8.57 -12.58
N LYS A 45 10.03 8.01 -13.73
CA LYS A 45 9.53 8.44 -15.03
C LYS A 45 9.16 7.23 -15.88
N VAL A 46 8.16 7.39 -16.76
CA VAL A 46 7.76 6.38 -17.74
C VAL A 46 7.78 7.01 -19.13
N ASN A 47 8.33 6.27 -20.11
CA ASN A 47 8.30 6.67 -21.51
C ASN A 47 6.96 6.28 -22.13
N THR A 48 6.25 7.23 -22.71
CA THR A 48 5.04 6.96 -23.48
C THR A 48 5.39 6.55 -24.90
N LYS A 49 4.42 5.94 -25.60
CA LYS A 49 4.58 5.53 -27.00
C LYS A 49 4.89 6.71 -27.93
N ASP A 50 4.43 7.90 -27.56
CA ASP A 50 4.67 9.15 -28.28
C ASP A 50 6.04 9.78 -27.98
N GLY A 51 6.92 9.05 -27.27
CA GLY A 51 8.27 9.49 -26.92
C GLY A 51 8.34 10.51 -25.77
N SER A 52 7.20 10.86 -25.18
CA SER A 52 7.15 11.77 -24.03
C SER A 52 7.57 11.05 -22.75
N VAL A 53 8.25 11.77 -21.85
CA VAL A 53 8.68 11.25 -20.56
C VAL A 53 7.79 11.84 -19.47
N LEU A 54 6.95 11.01 -18.85
CA LEU A 54 6.01 11.46 -17.82
C LEU A 54 6.49 11.08 -16.41
N PRO A 55 6.47 12.01 -15.45
CA PRO A 55 6.74 11.68 -14.05
C PRO A 55 5.66 10.73 -13.52
N ARG A 56 6.06 9.77 -12.69
CA ARG A 56 5.16 8.78 -12.07
C ARG A 56 5.57 8.48 -10.64
N THR A 57 4.60 8.02 -9.86
CA THR A 57 4.84 7.39 -8.57
C THR A 57 4.69 5.89 -8.72
N PHE A 58 5.67 5.14 -8.25
CA PHE A 58 5.64 3.68 -8.22
C PHE A 58 5.36 3.23 -6.80
N ALA A 59 4.33 2.41 -6.61
CA ALA A 59 4.09 1.72 -5.36
C ALA A 59 4.59 0.28 -5.51
N TYR A 60 5.60 -0.07 -4.76
CA TYR A 60 6.09 -1.44 -4.64
C TYR A 60 5.34 -2.12 -3.50
N ILE A 61 4.78 -3.29 -3.77
CA ILE A 61 3.92 -4.00 -2.85
C ILE A 61 4.42 -5.43 -2.74
N GLU A 62 4.84 -5.81 -1.53
CA GLU A 62 5.18 -7.17 -1.16
C GLU A 62 4.02 -7.78 -0.36
N TYR A 63 3.67 -9.03 -0.67
CA TYR A 63 2.55 -9.75 -0.05
C TYR A 63 2.83 -11.26 -0.02
N GLN A 64 2.02 -12.02 0.73
CA GLN A 64 2.06 -13.47 0.72
C GLN A 64 0.86 -14.05 -0.03
N ASP A 65 1.09 -15.00 -0.92
CA ASP A 65 0.01 -15.76 -1.55
C ASP A 65 -0.64 -16.75 -0.57
N GLU A 66 -1.71 -17.42 -0.99
CA GLU A 66 -2.44 -18.40 -0.16
C GLU A 66 -1.59 -19.60 0.28
N ARG A 67 -0.44 -19.83 -0.36
CA ARG A 67 0.52 -20.88 -0.02
C ARG A 67 1.64 -20.37 0.90
N GLY A 68 1.59 -19.09 1.29
CA GLY A 68 2.61 -18.44 2.10
C GLY A 68 3.86 -18.03 1.33
N ASN A 69 3.87 -18.09 0.00
CA ASN A 69 5.02 -17.62 -0.77
C ASN A 69 5.00 -16.11 -0.87
N ASN A 70 6.18 -15.50 -0.71
CA ASN A 70 6.34 -14.07 -0.93
C ASN A 70 6.19 -13.75 -2.42
N ARG A 71 5.37 -12.74 -2.70
CA ARG A 71 5.09 -12.20 -4.02
C ARG A 71 5.30 -10.69 -3.98
N TYR A 72 5.52 -10.12 -5.16
CA TYR A 72 5.70 -8.70 -5.31
C TYR A 72 4.97 -8.20 -6.55
N CYS A 73 4.47 -6.97 -6.49
CA CYS A 73 3.95 -6.26 -7.64
C CYS A 73 4.25 -4.77 -7.55
N ILE A 74 4.11 -4.10 -8.70
CA ILE A 74 4.37 -2.68 -8.83
C ILE A 74 3.14 -2.03 -9.44
N LEU A 75 2.60 -1.02 -8.76
CA LEU A 75 1.57 -0.14 -9.32
C LEU A 75 2.20 1.16 -9.79
N THR A 76 1.84 1.58 -11.00
CA THR A 76 2.18 2.90 -11.51
C THR A 76 1.02 3.85 -11.21
N LEU A 77 1.27 4.84 -10.36
CA LEU A 77 0.31 5.80 -9.86
C LEU A 77 0.54 7.19 -10.47
N SER A 78 -0.51 8.02 -10.40
CA SER A 78 -0.41 9.42 -10.77
C SER A 78 0.56 10.16 -9.83
N PRO A 79 1.46 11.01 -10.34
CA PRO A 79 2.42 11.73 -9.50
C PRO A 79 1.77 12.78 -8.58
N GLU A 80 0.54 13.19 -8.89
CA GLU A 80 -0.25 14.19 -8.15
C GLU A 80 -0.91 13.63 -6.89
N LEU A 81 -0.97 12.29 -6.73
CA LEU A 81 -1.55 11.70 -5.53
C LEU A 81 -0.74 12.05 -4.29
N SER A 82 -1.44 12.36 -3.20
CA SER A 82 -0.85 12.35 -1.87
C SER A 82 -0.44 10.93 -1.47
N VAL A 83 0.43 10.82 -0.46
CA VAL A 83 0.85 9.51 0.07
C VAL A 83 -0.36 8.71 0.58
N ALA A 84 -1.34 9.37 1.19
CA ALA A 84 -2.53 8.73 1.73
C ALA A 84 -3.40 8.13 0.61
N GLU A 85 -3.64 8.87 -0.47
CA GLU A 85 -4.36 8.38 -1.65
C GLU A 85 -3.60 7.25 -2.33
N ALA A 86 -2.28 7.40 -2.50
CA ALA A 86 -1.44 6.35 -3.06
C ALA A 86 -1.48 5.06 -2.25
N LEU A 87 -1.56 5.15 -0.92
CA LEU A 87 -1.76 3.99 -0.04
C LEU A 87 -3.13 3.36 -0.19
N GLN A 88 -4.20 4.16 -0.33
CA GLN A 88 -5.55 3.65 -0.58
C GLN A 88 -5.64 2.85 -1.88
N GLU A 89 -4.96 3.32 -2.93
CA GLU A 89 -4.85 2.58 -4.19
C GLU A 89 -4.03 1.29 -4.02
N ALA A 90 -2.90 1.36 -3.30
CA ALA A 90 -2.03 0.20 -3.09
C ALA A 90 -2.71 -0.93 -2.30
N VAL A 91 -3.57 -0.63 -1.31
CA VAL A 91 -4.29 -1.67 -0.54
C VAL A 91 -5.47 -2.30 -1.29
N ARG A 92 -5.83 -1.76 -2.46
CA ARG A 92 -6.86 -2.29 -3.36
C ARG A 92 -6.27 -3.05 -4.55
N VAL A 93 -4.96 -3.26 -4.56
CA VAL A 93 -4.28 -3.96 -5.65
C VAL A 93 -4.94 -5.32 -5.90
N ASP A 94 -5.34 -5.57 -7.14
CA ASP A 94 -5.89 -6.88 -7.48
C ASP A 94 -4.77 -7.93 -7.48
N VAL A 95 -4.58 -8.55 -6.32
CA VAL A 95 -3.58 -9.59 -6.05
C VAL A 95 -3.82 -10.83 -6.92
N ALA A 96 -5.06 -11.09 -7.35
CA ALA A 96 -5.43 -12.26 -8.13
C ALA A 96 -5.12 -12.12 -9.64
N ARG A 97 -4.97 -10.89 -10.13
CA ARG A 97 -4.71 -10.56 -11.54
C ARG A 97 -3.24 -10.57 -11.94
N LEU A 98 -2.31 -10.77 -11.01
CA LEU A 98 -0.86 -10.72 -11.25
C LEU A 98 -0.25 -12.10 -11.57
N LYS A 99 -1.03 -12.99 -12.19
CA LYS A 99 -0.61 -14.34 -12.58
C LYS A 99 0.23 -14.35 -13.85
#